data_AF-A0A7Z0BIL8-F1
#
_entry.id   AF-A0A7Z0BIL8-F1
#
_cell.length_a   1.000
_cell.length_b   1.000
_cell.length_c   1.000
_cell.angle_alpha   90.00
_cell.angle_beta   90.00
_cell.angle_gamma   90.00
#
_symmetry.space_group_name_H-M   'P 1'
#
loop_
_entity.id
_entity.type
_entity.pdbx_description
1 polymer ?
#
loop_
_entity_poly.entity_id
_entity_poly.type
_entity_poly.pdbx_seq_one_letter_code
_entity_poly.pdbx_strand_id
1 'polypeptide(L)'
;MHTGRTGHPADYRTSHHPVGPSPVRARGRILTREGLQDLVLPRELGTEEIGQTIRDFADAAENAVTAGFGGVGLHGANGYLIHQFPSTNANPRTDE
;
A
#
# COMPACT_ATOMS: atom_id res chain seq x y z
N MET A 1 1.98 0.42 -8.43
CA MET A 1 2.53 -0.08 -7.15
C MET A 1 1.74 0.57 -6.02
N HIS A 2 1.47 -0.14 -4.93
CA HIS A 2 0.88 0.43 -3.72
C HIS A 2 1.78 0.11 -2.51
N THR A 3 2.28 1.13 -1.81
CA THR A 3 3.29 0.94 -0.76
C THR A 3 2.73 0.37 0.55
N GLY A 4 1.42 0.54 0.78
CA GLY A 4 0.75 0.06 1.98
C GLY A 4 1.32 0.74 3.22
N ARG A 5 1.67 -0.03 4.26
CA ARG A 5 2.23 0.52 5.51
C ARG A 5 3.61 1.19 5.39
N THR A 6 4.25 1.13 4.23
CA THR A 6 5.57 1.74 3.98
C THR A 6 5.39 3.12 3.34
N GLY A 7 4.77 4.04 4.07
CA GLY A 7 4.49 5.41 3.63
C GLY A 7 4.38 6.37 4.80
N HIS A 8 4.24 7.67 4.53
CA HIS A 8 4.12 8.70 5.56
C HIS A 8 3.14 9.82 5.14
N PRO A 9 2.28 10.32 6.05
CA PRO A 9 1.33 11.41 5.77
C PRO A 9 1.96 12.64 5.11
N ALA A 10 3.17 13.00 5.51
CA ALA A 10 3.92 14.15 4.96
C ALA A 10 4.22 14.07 3.44
N ASP A 11 4.09 12.90 2.81
CA ASP A 11 4.31 12.75 1.37
C ASP A 11 3.05 13.00 0.53
N TYR A 12 1.87 12.96 1.16
CA TYR A 12 0.60 13.15 0.48
C TYR A 12 0.18 14.62 0.51
N ARG A 13 -0.24 15.15 -0.64
CA ARG A 13 -0.77 16.53 -0.76
C ARG A 13 -2.14 16.71 -0.10
N THR A 14 -2.79 15.61 0.20
CA THR A 14 -4.11 15.50 0.82
C THR A 14 -3.95 14.74 2.14
N SER A 15 -4.98 14.70 2.99
CA SER A 15 -4.99 14.01 4.29
C SER A 15 -4.95 12.47 4.19
N HIS A 16 -4.27 11.92 3.17
CA HIS A 16 -4.09 10.48 3.04
C HIS A 16 -3.19 9.98 4.15
N HIS A 17 -3.62 8.85 4.72
CA HIS A 17 -2.88 8.12 5.73
C HIS A 17 -2.49 6.76 5.16
N PRO A 18 -1.27 6.25 5.43
CA PRO A 18 -0.88 4.93 4.97
C PRO A 18 -1.89 3.86 5.41
N VAL A 19 -2.20 2.94 4.51
CA VAL A 19 -3.13 1.83 4.75
C VAL A 19 -2.40 0.50 4.73
N GLY A 20 -2.94 -0.51 5.39
CA GLY A 20 -2.40 -1.85 5.39
C GLY A 20 -3.45 -2.89 5.78
N PRO A 21 -3.10 -4.19 5.76
CA PRO A 21 -4.02 -5.24 6.17
C PRO A 21 -4.36 -5.19 7.67
N SER A 22 -3.53 -4.55 8.49
CA SER A 22 -3.73 -4.43 9.94
C SER A 22 -2.98 -3.21 10.48
N PRO A 23 -3.30 -2.71 11.68
CA PRO A 23 -2.60 -1.59 12.31
C PRO A 23 -1.27 -2.06 12.90
N VAL A 24 -0.35 -2.54 12.05
CA VAL A 24 0.98 -3.00 12.42
C VAL A 24 2.02 -2.14 11.72
N ARG A 25 2.65 -1.24 12.48
CA ARG A 25 3.68 -0.32 12.00
C ARG A 25 4.89 -1.08 11.44
N ALA A 26 5.34 -0.73 10.24
CA ALA A 26 6.60 -1.23 9.71
C ALA A 26 7.79 -0.68 10.51
N ARG A 27 8.86 -1.47 10.63
CA ARG A 27 10.10 -1.01 11.29
C ARG A 27 10.92 -0.17 10.31
N GLY A 28 11.44 0.97 10.78
CA GLY A 28 12.35 1.80 10.02
C GLY A 28 11.86 3.23 9.82
N ARG A 29 12.58 3.95 8.97
CA ARG A 29 12.37 5.35 8.65
C ARG A 29 12.19 5.52 7.13
N ILE A 30 11.48 6.55 6.74
CA ILE A 30 11.24 6.92 5.34
C ILE A 30 11.65 8.38 5.13
N LEU A 31 12.26 8.66 3.98
CA LEU A 31 12.57 10.03 3.58
C LEU A 31 11.28 10.68 3.07
N THR A 32 10.87 11.76 3.71
CA THR A 32 9.71 12.57 3.31
C THR A 32 10.16 13.94 2.83
N ARG A 33 9.21 14.77 2.39
CA ARG A 33 9.44 16.19 2.07
C ARG A 33 9.97 17.02 3.24
N GLU A 34 9.75 16.55 4.47
CA GLU A 34 10.17 17.20 5.72
C GLU A 34 11.44 16.57 6.30
N GLY A 35 12.08 15.68 5.55
CA GLY A 35 13.28 14.95 5.98
C GLY A 35 12.99 13.51 6.40
N LEU A 36 13.95 12.88 7.08
CA LEU A 36 13.83 11.49 7.50
C LEU A 36 12.87 11.36 8.70
N GLN A 37 11.77 10.63 8.52
CA GLN A 37 10.73 10.44 9.53
C GLN A 37 10.56 8.96 9.86
N ASP A 38 10.06 8.64 11.06
CA ASP A 38 9.64 7.29 11.40
C ASP A 38 8.42 6.87 10.58
N LEU A 39 8.35 5.60 10.18
CA LEU A 39 7.13 5.05 9.58
C LEU A 39 5.98 5.14 10.59
N VAL A 40 4.77 5.44 10.11
CA VAL A 40 3.60 5.60 10.98
C VAL A 40 2.79 4.30 11.09
N LEU A 41 1.94 4.22 12.11
CA LEU A 41 0.95 3.14 12.22
C LEU A 41 -0.03 3.26 11.05
N PRO A 42 -0.19 2.24 10.18
CA PRO A 42 -1.15 2.32 9.09
C PRO A 42 -2.58 2.19 9.62
N ARG A 43 -3.54 2.68 8.84
CA ARG A 43 -4.95 2.35 9.01
C ARG A 43 -5.24 0.98 8.40
N GLU A 44 -6.02 0.18 9.09
CA GLU A 44 -6.51 -1.09 8.57
C GLU A 44 -7.51 -0.87 7.43
N LEU A 45 -7.37 -1.63 6.33
CA LEU A 45 -8.35 -1.67 5.25
C LEU A 45 -9.57 -2.51 5.65
N GLY A 46 -10.77 -1.98 5.42
CA GLY A 46 -11.99 -2.77 5.44
C GLY A 46 -12.15 -3.62 4.18
N THR A 47 -12.98 -4.67 4.24
CA THR A 47 -13.23 -5.60 3.10
C THR A 47 -13.69 -4.88 1.84
N GLU A 48 -14.58 -3.89 1.96
CA GLU A 48 -15.05 -3.09 0.81
C GLU A 48 -13.92 -2.25 0.20
N GLU A 49 -13.03 -1.71 1.03
CA GLU A 49 -11.87 -0.93 0.58
C GLU A 49 -10.81 -1.82 -0.09
N ILE A 50 -10.69 -3.08 0.34
CA ILE A 50 -9.87 -4.08 -0.36
C ILE A 50 -10.45 -4.32 -1.76
N GLY A 51 -11.78 -4.48 -1.86
CA GLY A 51 -12.47 -4.57 -3.14
C GLY A 51 -12.22 -3.35 -4.04
N GLN A 52 -12.20 -2.14 -3.47
CA GLN A 52 -11.83 -0.93 -4.21
C GLN A 52 -10.36 -0.93 -4.63
N THR A 53 -9.45 -1.32 -3.74
CA THR A 53 -8.02 -1.40 -4.03
C THR A 53 -7.73 -2.34 -5.21
N ILE A 54 -8.45 -3.47 -5.30
CA ILE A 54 -8.36 -4.41 -6.43
C ILE A 54 -8.79 -3.73 -7.73
N ARG A 55 -9.90 -2.97 -7.71
CA ARG A 55 -10.35 -2.18 -8.87
C ARG A 55 -9.31 -1.14 -9.27
N ASP A 56 -8.73 -0.42 -8.31
CA ASP A 56 -7.68 0.58 -8.57
C ASP A 56 -6.45 -0.04 -9.27
N PHE A 57 -6.06 -1.28 -8.92
CA PHE A 57 -5.01 -2.01 -9.63
C PHE A 57 -5.41 -2.40 -11.06
N ALA A 58 -6.66 -2.81 -11.27
CA ALA A 58 -7.17 -3.14 -12.60
C ALA A 58 -7.21 -1.90 -13.50
N ASP A 59 -7.74 -0.78 -13.00
CA ASP A 59 -7.77 0.51 -13.70
C ASP A 59 -6.36 0.99 -14.03
N ALA A 60 -5.41 0.85 -13.09
CA ALA A 60 -4.00 1.17 -13.33
C ALA A 60 -3.38 0.30 -14.44
N ALA A 61 -3.78 -0.98 -14.53
CA ALA A 61 -3.31 -1.86 -15.59
C ALA A 61 -3.90 -1.50 -16.96
N GLU A 62 -5.19 -1.18 -17.03
CA GLU A 62 -5.85 -0.70 -18.25
C GLU A 62 -5.22 0.61 -18.74
N ASN A 63 -4.95 1.53 -17.82
CA ASN A 63 -4.23 2.77 -18.12
C ASN A 63 -2.83 2.51 -18.68
N ALA A 64 -2.10 1.52 -18.15
CA ALA A 64 -0.79 1.15 -18.69
C ALA A 64 -0.90 0.61 -20.12
N VAL A 65 -1.87 -0.27 -20.40
CA VAL A 65 -2.10 -0.77 -21.76
C VAL A 65 -2.47 0.38 -22.71
N THR A 66 -3.36 1.27 -22.28
CA THR A 66 -3.78 2.45 -23.05
C THR A 66 -2.60 3.39 -23.33
N ALA A 67 -1.66 3.51 -22.38
CA ALA A 67 -0.42 4.25 -22.55
C ALA A 67 0.62 3.57 -23.45
N GLY A 68 0.33 2.38 -24.00
CA GLY A 68 1.18 1.65 -24.94
C GLY A 68 2.18 0.68 -24.30
N PHE A 69 2.04 0.35 -23.02
CA PHE A 69 2.85 -0.71 -22.41
C PHE A 69 2.43 -2.09 -22.93
N GLY A 70 3.41 -2.94 -23.25
CA GLY A 70 3.17 -4.32 -23.73
C GLY A 70 2.71 -5.30 -22.65
N GLY A 71 2.61 -4.87 -21.39
CA GLY A 71 2.17 -5.69 -20.27
C GLY A 71 2.38 -4.98 -18.93
N VAL A 72 1.90 -5.61 -17.85
CA VAL A 72 2.00 -5.08 -16.49
C VAL A 72 2.56 -6.13 -15.54
N GLY A 73 3.37 -5.67 -14.58
CA GLY A 73 3.87 -6.50 -13.49
C GLY A 73 3.26 -6.03 -12.16
N LEU A 74 2.61 -6.95 -11.45
CA LEU A 74 2.14 -6.67 -10.09
C LEU A 74 3.30 -6.71 -9.11
N HIS A 75 3.49 -5.61 -8.37
CA HIS A 75 4.54 -5.57 -7.35
C HIS A 75 4.06 -6.21 -6.05
N GLY A 76 4.14 -7.54 -6.00
CA GLY A 76 3.77 -8.39 -4.87
C GLY A 76 4.89 -8.70 -3.87
N ALA A 77 5.95 -7.90 -3.84
CA ALA A 77 7.18 -8.21 -3.10
C ALA A 77 7.62 -7.06 -2.17
N ASN A 78 8.79 -7.22 -1.54
CA ASN A 78 9.55 -6.17 -0.83
C ASN A 78 8.81 -5.46 0.31
N GLY A 79 7.74 -6.09 0.82
CA GLY A 79 7.00 -5.59 1.99
C GLY A 79 5.99 -4.50 1.67
N TYR A 80 5.62 -4.32 0.40
CA TYR A 80 4.54 -3.43 -0.03
C TYR A 80 3.16 -4.09 0.06
N LEU A 81 2.08 -3.37 -0.26
CA LEU A 81 0.72 -3.73 0.16
C LEU A 81 0.37 -5.19 -0.15
N ILE A 82 0.56 -5.64 -1.39
CA ILE A 82 0.26 -7.02 -1.79
C ILE A 82 1.09 -8.03 -0.98
N HIS A 83 2.36 -7.76 -0.70
CA HIS A 83 3.21 -8.63 0.13
C HIS A 83 2.82 -8.60 1.62
N GLN A 84 2.21 -7.51 2.09
CA GLN A 84 1.78 -7.38 3.49
C GLN A 84 0.64 -8.34 3.81
N PHE A 85 -0.31 -8.58 2.89
CA PHE A 85 -1.43 -9.50 3.11
C PHE A 85 -1.01 -10.96 3.42
N PRO A 86 -0.09 -11.61 2.69
CA PRO A 86 0.38 -12.95 3.04
C PRO A 86 1.43 -12.98 4.17
N SER A 87 1.87 -11.82 4.69
CA SER A 87 2.94 -11.76 5.70
C SER A 87 2.38 -11.78 7.12
N THR A 88 2.73 -12.79 7.91
CA THR A 88 2.29 -12.94 9.32
C THR A 88 2.71 -11.78 10.24
N ASN A 89 3.80 -11.09 9.91
CA ASN A 89 4.27 -9.92 10.66
C ASN A 89 3.54 -8.60 10.30
N ALA A 90 2.59 -8.67 9.37
CA ALA A 90 1.86 -7.52 8.86
C ALA A 90 0.35 -7.73 8.90
N ASN A 91 -0.10 -8.98 8.75
CA ASN A 91 -1.49 -9.34 8.64
C ASN A 91 -1.91 -10.42 9.67
N PRO A 92 -2.24 -10.02 10.91
CA PRO A 92 -2.94 -10.86 11.88
C PRO A 92 -4.48 -10.90 11.69
N ARG A 93 -5.02 -10.55 10.52
CA ARG A 93 -6.47 -10.60 10.26
C ARG A 93 -7.03 -12.00 10.46
N THR A 94 -8.32 -12.04 10.78
CA THR A 94 -9.10 -13.27 10.99
C THR A 94 -10.32 -13.38 10.08
N ASP A 95 -10.53 -12.39 9.21
CA ASP A 95 -11.52 -12.44 8.14
C ASP A 95 -10.94 -13.10 6.88
N GLU A 96 -11.73 -13.16 5.82
CA GLU A 96 -11.41 -13.78 4.53
C GLU A 96 -10.34 -13.08 3.68
#